data_AF-A0AAW2FRS0-F1
#
_entry.id   AF-A0AAW2FRS0-F1
#
_cell.length_a   1.000
_cell.length_b   1.000
_cell.length_c   1.000
_cell.angle_alpha   90.00
_cell.angle_beta   90.00
_cell.angle_gamma   90.00
#
_symmetry.space_group_name_H-M   'P 1'
#
loop_
_entity.id
_entity.type
_entity.pdbx_description
1 polymer ?
#
loop_
_entity_poly.entity_id
_entity_poly.type
_entity_poly.pdbx_seq_one_letter_code
_entity_poly.pdbx_strand_id
1 'polypeptide(L)'
;MNKLAVVERNLRLQLRHMNTNGARQKQTPNKYCLQLVRNSDYENFLCTLLLPHSIKSAAFAIRAFNVEVAQVEDQVSNNTIGAMRLQFWTNALDGIYNSNPTRSPVALELHRVDEQNGMLYIGLYLSIAGN
;
A
#
# COMPACT_ATOMS: atom_id res chain seq x y z
N MET A 1 23.20 -45.23 -2.90
CA MET A 1 23.08 -43.75 -2.81
C MET A 1 24.20 -43.23 -1.93
N ASN A 2 25.01 -42.26 -2.41
CA ASN A 2 26.20 -41.76 -1.72
C ASN A 2 25.78 -40.83 -0.56
N LYS A 3 26.33 -41.05 0.64
CA LYS A 3 26.08 -40.24 1.85
C LYS A 3 26.33 -38.75 1.62
N LEU A 4 27.30 -38.39 0.76
CA LEU A 4 27.60 -37.01 0.38
C LEU A 4 26.45 -36.32 -0.35
N ALA A 5 25.76 -37.03 -1.25
CA ALA A 5 24.64 -36.48 -2.02
C ALA A 5 23.40 -36.20 -1.14
N VAL A 6 23.24 -36.97 -0.05
CA VAL A 6 22.16 -36.76 0.93
C VAL A 6 22.46 -35.51 1.78
N VAL A 7 23.71 -35.32 2.20
CA VAL A 7 24.14 -34.16 2.99
C VAL A 7 24.01 -32.86 2.17
N GLU A 8 24.42 -32.85 0.90
CA GLU A 8 24.27 -31.67 0.03
C GLU A 8 22.80 -31.30 -0.21
N ARG A 9 21.93 -32.30 -0.40
CA ARG A 9 20.48 -32.08 -0.53
C ARG A 9 19.91 -31.48 0.74
N ASN A 10 20.28 -32.03 1.91
CA ASN A 10 19.81 -31.52 3.19
C ASN A 10 20.32 -30.09 3.45
N LEU A 11 21.57 -29.79 3.11
CA LEU A 11 22.14 -28.45 3.23
C LEU A 11 21.44 -27.45 2.29
N ARG A 12 21.17 -27.82 1.03
CA ARG A 12 20.40 -27.01 0.08
C ARG A 12 18.96 -26.77 0.54
N LEU A 13 18.32 -27.79 1.13
CA LEU A 13 16.98 -27.66 1.69
C LEU A 13 16.98 -26.75 2.93
N GLN A 14 17.98 -26.86 3.81
CA GLN A 14 18.13 -25.97 4.97
C GLN A 14 18.38 -24.52 4.54
N LEU A 15 19.25 -24.29 3.55
CA LEU A 15 19.49 -22.95 3.00
C LEU A 15 18.24 -22.36 2.35
N ARG A 16 17.40 -23.17 1.68
CA ARG A 16 16.08 -22.73 1.21
C ARG A 16 15.15 -22.33 2.35
N HIS A 17 15.09 -23.12 3.42
CA HIS A 17 14.25 -22.81 4.59
C HIS A 17 14.73 -21.56 5.35
N MET A 18 16.04 -21.30 5.37
CA MET A 18 16.60 -20.08 5.96
C MET A 18 16.29 -18.83 5.12
N ASN A 19 16.22 -18.96 3.79
CA ASN A 19 15.85 -17.86 2.89
C ASN A 19 14.32 -17.60 2.82
N THR A 20 13.50 -18.57 3.23
CA THR A 20 12.04 -18.36 3.43
C THR A 20 11.70 -17.74 4.78
N ASN A 21 12.69 -17.58 5.66
CA ASN A 21 12.58 -16.92 6.96
C ASN A 21 13.06 -15.46 6.93
N GLY A 22 13.06 -14.82 5.76
CA GLY A 22 12.87 -13.37 5.72
C GLY A 22 11.52 -13.10 6.37
N ALA A 23 11.51 -12.91 7.69
CA ALA A 23 10.32 -12.70 8.48
C ALA A 23 9.42 -11.75 7.69
N ARG A 24 8.22 -12.20 7.31
CA ARG A 24 7.17 -11.32 6.81
C ARG A 24 6.82 -10.41 7.99
N GLN A 25 7.68 -9.45 8.27
CA GLN A 25 7.50 -8.48 9.33
C GLN A 25 6.13 -7.89 9.04
N LYS A 26 5.26 -7.91 10.06
CA LYS A 26 3.92 -7.35 9.96
C LYS A 26 4.10 -5.87 9.60
N GLN A 27 4.01 -5.56 8.31
CA GLN A 27 4.26 -4.22 7.80
C GLN A 27 3.15 -3.33 8.34
N THR A 28 3.50 -2.21 8.96
CA THR A 28 2.50 -1.25 9.42
C THR A 28 1.79 -0.63 8.21
N PRO A 29 0.51 -0.24 8.33
CA PRO A 29 -0.23 0.50 7.29
C PRO A 29 0.59 1.63 6.65
N ASN A 30 1.15 2.53 7.47
CA ASN A 30 2.07 3.58 7.03
C ASN A 30 3.27 3.07 6.19
N LYS A 31 3.97 2.03 6.65
CA LYS A 31 5.13 1.47 5.92
C LYS A 31 4.69 0.85 4.60
N TYR A 32 3.51 0.27 4.54
CA TYR A 32 2.94 -0.25 3.29
C TYR A 32 2.71 0.89 2.30
N CYS A 33 2.03 1.95 2.72
CA CYS A 33 1.77 3.12 1.87
C CYS A 33 3.07 3.73 1.34
N LEU A 34 4.08 3.91 2.19
CA LEU A 34 5.39 4.41 1.77
C LEU A 34 6.05 3.50 0.72
N GLN A 35 6.05 2.19 0.94
CA GLN A 35 6.68 1.24 0.02
C GLN A 35 5.93 1.15 -1.31
N LEU A 36 4.59 1.23 -1.27
CA LEU A 36 3.75 1.23 -2.46
C LEU A 36 4.05 2.45 -3.33
N VAL A 37 4.06 3.65 -2.74
CA VAL A 37 4.39 4.88 -3.47
C VAL A 37 5.82 4.83 -3.99
N ARG A 38 6.79 4.34 -3.21
CA ARG A 38 8.18 4.18 -3.68
C ARG A 38 8.29 3.30 -4.92
N ASN A 39 7.49 2.23 -5.01
CA ASN A 39 7.58 1.25 -6.09
C ASN A 39 6.77 1.65 -7.33
N SER A 40 5.69 2.41 -7.16
CA SER A 40 4.74 2.73 -8.23
C SER A 40 4.74 4.19 -8.67
N ASP A 41 5.22 5.10 -7.83
CA ASP A 41 5.20 6.56 -8.05
C ASP A 41 6.44 7.21 -7.41
N TYR A 42 7.60 6.93 -8.00
CA TYR A 42 8.91 7.26 -7.43
C TYR A 42 9.16 8.77 -7.34
N GLU A 43 8.71 9.55 -8.33
CA GLU A 43 8.84 11.01 -8.33
C GLU A 43 8.09 11.62 -7.14
N ASN A 44 6.84 11.22 -6.93
CA ASN A 44 6.08 11.71 -5.79
C ASN A 44 6.57 11.14 -4.46
N PHE A 45 7.17 9.93 -4.44
CA PHE A 45 7.87 9.45 -3.26
C PHE A 45 8.98 10.42 -2.85
N LEU A 46 9.85 10.83 -3.79
CA LEU A 46 10.93 11.79 -3.53
C LEU A 46 10.38 13.13 -3.04
N CYS A 47 9.39 13.69 -3.72
CA CYS A 47 8.74 14.95 -3.31
C CYS A 47 8.15 14.85 -1.89
N THR A 48 7.56 13.71 -1.54
CA THR A 48 6.94 13.50 -0.21
C THR A 48 7.97 13.41 0.91
N LEU A 49 9.22 13.00 0.61
CA LEU A 49 10.30 12.99 1.61
C LEU A 49 10.65 14.40 2.11
N LEU A 50 10.39 15.44 1.32
CA LEU A 50 10.66 16.83 1.65
C LEU A 50 9.59 17.45 2.58
N LEU A 51 8.45 16.79 2.76
CA LEU A 51 7.39 17.28 3.63
C LEU A 51 7.75 17.17 5.12
N PRO A 52 7.22 18.05 5.99
CA PRO A 52 7.34 17.93 7.44
C PRO A 52 6.87 16.57 7.96
N HIS A 53 7.50 16.07 9.02
CA HIS A 53 7.20 14.77 9.60
C HIS A 53 5.72 14.63 10.01
N SER A 54 5.09 15.71 10.45
CA SER A 54 3.68 15.75 10.87
C SER A 54 2.70 15.37 9.74
N ILE A 55 2.99 15.74 8.49
CA ILE A 55 2.08 15.52 7.36
C ILE A 55 2.56 14.42 6.40
N LYS A 56 3.83 13.99 6.52
CA LYS A 56 4.45 13.00 5.63
C LYS A 56 3.66 11.69 5.57
N SER A 57 3.18 11.22 6.72
CA SER A 57 2.35 10.01 6.80
C SER A 57 1.03 10.15 6.06
N ALA A 58 0.35 11.29 6.21
CA ALA A 58 -0.89 11.60 5.53
C ALA A 58 -0.69 11.68 4.01
N ALA A 59 0.37 12.36 3.57
CA ALA A 59 0.74 12.45 2.16
C ALA A 59 1.00 11.08 1.54
N PHE A 60 1.73 10.19 2.23
CA PHE A 60 1.94 8.82 1.75
C PHE A 60 0.65 8.01 1.68
N ALA A 61 -0.27 8.16 2.63
CA ALA A 61 -1.56 7.47 2.62
C ALA A 61 -2.41 7.86 1.40
N ILE A 62 -2.52 9.18 1.15
CA ILE A 62 -3.28 9.73 0.01
C ILE A 62 -2.65 9.29 -1.31
N ARG A 63 -1.32 9.38 -1.44
CA ARG A 63 -0.63 8.95 -2.66
C ARG A 63 -0.74 7.44 -2.89
N ALA A 64 -0.67 6.63 -1.83
CA ALA A 64 -0.88 5.19 -1.92
C ALA A 64 -2.30 4.85 -2.41
N PHE A 65 -3.30 5.59 -1.96
CA PHE A 65 -4.67 5.46 -2.48
C PHE A 65 -4.75 5.82 -3.97
N ASN A 66 -4.13 6.93 -4.38
CA ASN A 66 -4.08 7.30 -5.80
C ASN A 66 -3.43 6.21 -6.65
N VAL A 67 -2.34 5.59 -6.18
CA VAL A 67 -1.69 4.46 -6.87
C VAL A 67 -2.65 3.28 -7.02
N GLU A 68 -3.35 2.88 -5.96
CA GLU A 68 -4.30 1.75 -6.01
C GLU A 68 -5.46 2.02 -6.97
N VAL A 69 -5.96 3.25 -7.04
CA VAL A 69 -7.03 3.65 -7.97
C VAL A 69 -6.53 3.69 -9.41
N ALA A 70 -5.38 4.33 -9.68
CA ALA A 70 -4.80 4.43 -11.02
C ALA A 70 -4.48 3.05 -11.60
N GLN A 71 -3.98 2.12 -10.77
CA GLN A 71 -3.71 0.75 -11.19
C GLN A 71 -4.97 -0.03 -11.60
N VAL A 72 -6.18 0.40 -11.20
CA VAL A 72 -7.42 -0.24 -11.67
C VAL A 72 -7.62 0.01 -13.16
N GLU A 73 -7.24 1.17 -13.69
CA GLU A 73 -7.38 1.47 -15.12
C GLU A 73 -6.35 0.68 -15.94
N ASP A 74 -5.11 0.59 -15.46
CA ASP A 74 -4.02 -0.10 -16.16
C ASP A 74 -4.14 -1.64 -16.16
N GLN A 75 -4.72 -2.23 -15.11
CA GLN A 75 -4.69 -3.68 -14.91
C GLN A 75 -5.87 -4.42 -15.54
N VAL A 76 -6.89 -3.73 -16.02
CA VAL A 76 -8.18 -4.38 -16.29
C VAL A 76 -8.62 -4.17 -17.75
N SER A 77 -8.45 -5.23 -18.55
CA SER A 77 -9.00 -5.32 -19.91
C SER A 77 -10.52 -5.57 -19.93
N ASN A 78 -11.10 -6.00 -18.80
CA ASN A 78 -12.53 -6.27 -18.64
C ASN A 78 -13.19 -5.19 -17.76
N ASN A 79 -13.99 -4.33 -18.39
CA ASN A 79 -14.67 -3.19 -17.75
C ASN A 79 -15.41 -3.54 -16.44
N THR A 80 -15.99 -4.74 -16.34
CA THR A 80 -16.74 -5.17 -15.14
C THR A 80 -15.85 -5.33 -13.91
N ILE A 81 -14.64 -5.89 -14.06
CA ILE A 81 -13.70 -6.06 -12.94
C ILE A 81 -13.17 -4.69 -12.47
N GLY A 82 -12.98 -3.76 -13.40
CA GLY A 82 -12.55 -2.39 -13.11
C GLY A 82 -13.61 -1.69 -12.26
N ALA A 83 -14.87 -1.75 -12.70
CA ALA A 83 -16.00 -1.20 -11.95
C ALA A 83 -16.13 -1.80 -10.55
N MET A 84 -15.94 -3.12 -10.37
CA MET A 84 -15.96 -3.75 -9.04
C MET A 84 -14.84 -3.24 -8.12
N ARG A 85 -13.63 -3.02 -8.65
CA ARG A 85 -12.50 -2.49 -7.87
C ARG A 85 -12.70 -1.02 -7.50
N LEU A 86 -13.25 -0.21 -8.40
CA LEU A 86 -13.63 1.17 -8.08
C LEU A 86 -14.74 1.21 -7.04
N GLN A 87 -15.76 0.37 -7.16
CA GLN A 87 -16.82 0.25 -6.17
C GLN A 87 -16.29 -0.19 -4.79
N PHE A 88 -15.31 -1.08 -4.76
CA PHE A 88 -14.61 -1.43 -3.52
C PHE A 88 -14.01 -0.19 -2.85
N TRP A 89 -13.34 0.68 -3.61
CA TRP A 89 -12.75 1.90 -3.06
C TRP A 89 -13.79 2.92 -2.60
N THR A 90 -14.90 3.07 -3.33
CA THR A 90 -16.06 3.88 -2.87
C THR A 90 -16.56 3.38 -1.51
N ASN A 91 -16.84 2.08 -1.39
CA ASN A 91 -17.30 1.49 -0.13
C ASN A 91 -16.26 1.57 0.98
N ALA A 92 -14.96 1.51 0.64
CA ALA A 92 -13.88 1.61 1.61
C ALA A 92 -13.77 3.03 2.18
N LEU A 93 -13.96 4.07 1.36
CA LEU A 93 -14.02 5.46 1.81
C LEU A 93 -15.25 5.71 2.70
N ASP A 94 -16.42 5.20 2.31
CA ASP A 94 -17.62 5.26 3.16
C ASP A 94 -17.37 4.57 4.51
N GLY A 95 -16.69 3.42 4.50
CA GLY A 95 -16.27 2.72 5.71
C GLY A 95 -15.34 3.58 6.58
N ILE A 96 -14.38 4.28 5.98
CA ILE A 96 -13.48 5.18 6.71
C ILE A 96 -14.27 6.30 7.42
N TYR A 97 -15.19 6.96 6.71
CA TYR A 97 -15.99 8.04 7.29
C TYR A 97 -16.95 7.58 8.38
N ASN A 98 -17.38 6.33 8.33
CA ASN A 98 -18.23 5.70 9.34
C ASN A 98 -17.43 4.98 10.45
N SER A 99 -16.13 5.27 10.59
CA SER A 99 -15.21 4.66 11.55
C SER A 99 -15.15 3.12 11.50
N ASN A 100 -15.37 2.55 10.31
CA ASN A 100 -15.33 1.12 10.02
C ASN A 100 -14.49 0.85 8.74
N PRO A 101 -13.18 1.13 8.76
CA PRO A 101 -12.34 0.98 7.58
C PRO A 101 -12.16 -0.50 7.18
N THR A 102 -11.97 -0.73 5.88
CA THR A 102 -11.62 -2.07 5.39
C THR A 102 -10.21 -2.47 5.88
N ARG A 103 -9.90 -3.78 5.85
CA ARG A 103 -8.59 -4.31 6.29
C ARG A 103 -7.43 -3.98 5.34
N SER A 104 -7.67 -3.24 4.26
CA SER A 104 -6.61 -2.78 3.37
C SER A 104 -5.63 -1.90 4.13
N PRO A 105 -4.30 -2.10 4.03
CA PRO A 105 -3.34 -1.24 4.71
C PRO A 105 -3.50 0.24 4.36
N VAL A 106 -3.87 0.56 3.12
CA VAL A 106 -4.11 1.95 2.69
C VAL A 106 -5.35 2.51 3.36
N ALA A 107 -6.45 1.75 3.41
CA ALA A 107 -7.69 2.20 4.06
C ALA A 107 -7.50 2.41 5.58
N LEU A 108 -6.75 1.52 6.24
CA LEU A 108 -6.40 1.65 7.65
C LEU A 108 -5.55 2.90 7.92
N GLU A 109 -4.59 3.19 7.05
CA GLU A 109 -3.76 4.38 7.20
C GLU A 109 -4.54 5.67 6.91
N LEU A 110 -5.44 5.66 5.92
CA LEU A 110 -6.34 6.78 5.65
C LEU A 110 -7.26 7.08 6.83
N HIS A 111 -7.86 6.06 7.44
CA HIS A 111 -8.67 6.22 8.64
C HIS A 111 -7.88 6.84 9.79
N ARG A 112 -6.67 6.33 10.06
CA ARG A 112 -5.78 6.89 11.09
C ARG A 112 -5.45 8.37 10.83
N VAL A 113 -5.32 8.76 9.56
CA VAL A 113 -5.04 10.15 9.16
C VAL A 113 -6.28 11.04 9.30
N ASP A 114 -7.46 10.51 8.99
CA ASP A 114 -8.74 11.20 9.14
C ASP A 114 -9.02 11.52 10.61
N GLU A 115 -8.87 10.53 11.50
CA GLU A 115 -9.02 10.70 12.95
C GLU A 115 -8.06 11.75 13.53
N GLN A 116 -6.87 11.91 12.95
CA GLN A 116 -5.84 12.82 13.46
C GLN A 116 -5.99 14.26 12.97
N ASN A 117 -6.52 14.47 11.76
CA ASN A 117 -6.41 15.76 11.09
C ASN A 117 -7.76 16.40 10.73
N GLY A 118 -8.90 15.73 10.96
CA GLY A 118 -10.21 16.31 10.69
C GLY A 118 -10.31 16.82 9.25
N MET A 119 -10.21 15.92 8.28
CA MET A 119 -10.73 16.06 6.92
C MET A 119 -10.57 17.44 6.23
N LEU A 120 -9.34 17.88 5.94
CA LEU A 120 -9.10 19.09 5.10
C LEU A 120 -8.19 18.85 3.88
N TYR A 121 -7.63 17.66 3.69
CA TYR A 121 -6.57 17.44 2.68
C TYR A 121 -6.96 16.58 1.47
N ILE A 122 -7.88 15.62 1.61
CA ILE A 122 -8.24 14.70 0.51
C ILE A 122 -8.95 15.41 -0.65
N GLY A 123 -9.83 16.38 -0.38
CA GLY A 123 -10.48 17.18 -1.42
C GLY A 123 -9.55 18.21 -2.08
N LEU A 124 -8.62 18.79 -1.31
CA LEU A 124 -7.69 19.81 -1.84
C LEU A 124 -6.61 19.20 -2.75
N TYR A 125 -6.16 17.97 -2.46
CA TYR A 125 -5.11 17.31 -3.26
C TYR A 125 -5.62 16.80 -4.62
N LEU A 126 -6.86 16.32 -4.71
CA LEU A 126 -7.47 15.97 -6.00
C LEU A 126 -7.69 17.20 -6.90
N SER A 127 -7.91 18.38 -6.30
CA SER A 127 -8.03 19.64 -7.02
C SER A 127 -6.68 20.18 -7.53
N ILE A 128 -5.58 19.92 -6.81
CA ILE A 128 -4.23 20.38 -7.19
C ILE A 128 -3.53 19.40 -8.15
N ALA A 129 -3.78 18.09 -8.05
CA ALA A 129 -3.14 17.08 -8.89
C ALA A 129 -3.85 16.85 -10.24
N GLY A 130 -5.02 17.46 -10.45
CA GLY A 130 -5.84 17.32 -11.67
C GLY A 130 -5.70 18.46 -12.68
N ASN A 131 -4.65 19.27 -12.60
CA ASN A 131 -4.40 20.42 -13.49
C ASN A 131 -2.99 20.36 -14.09
#